data_AF-A0A7L8SG32-F1
#
_entry.id   AF-A0A7L8SG32-F1
#
_cell.length_a   1.000
_cell.length_b   1.000
_cell.length_c   1.000
_cell.angle_alpha   90.00
_cell.angle_beta   90.00
_cell.angle_gamma   90.00
#
_symmetry.space_group_name_H-M   'P 1'
#
loop_
_entity.id
_entity.type
_entity.pdbx_description
1 polymer ?
#
loop_
_entity_poly.entity_id
_entity_poly.type
_entity_poly.pdbx_seq_one_letter_code
_entity_poly.pdbx_strand_id
1 'polypeptide(L)'
;MLEAMTWIALVLAAVAAFFVLQRVVVRTLAGEGKAEAVRRRGEPATAVVLDTYDTGNRVARYFILTRLTLRVESSTGSFETTVTTPISPVKQAEFSPGRTIKVRVDTGTREVAVDQARR
;
A
#
# COMPACT_ATOMS: atom_id res chain seq x y z
N MET A 1 38.21 19.73 14.92
CA MET A 1 37.44 18.56 15.42
C MET A 1 35.97 18.90 15.68
N LEU A 2 35.64 20.03 16.33
CA LEU A 2 34.25 20.50 16.48
C LEU A 2 33.53 20.73 15.14
N GLU A 3 34.18 21.39 14.18
CA GLU A 3 33.64 21.65 12.83
C GLU A 3 33.20 20.38 12.10
N ALA A 4 34.03 19.33 12.07
CA ALA A 4 33.66 18.07 11.42
C ALA A 4 32.44 17.42 12.09
N MET A 5 32.31 17.57 13.41
CA MET A 5 31.22 16.98 14.18
C MET A 5 29.89 17.73 13.96
N THR A 6 29.93 19.05 13.76
CA THR A 6 28.74 19.84 13.40
C THR A 6 28.26 19.49 12.00
N TRP A 7 29.15 19.38 11.01
CA TRP A 7 28.80 18.94 9.66
C TRP A 7 28.20 17.53 9.64
N ILE A 8 28.76 16.59 10.39
CA ILE A 8 28.23 15.22 10.51
C ILE A 8 26.82 15.23 11.13
N ALA A 9 26.60 16.00 12.20
CA ALA A 9 25.29 16.10 12.83
C ALA A 9 24.24 16.72 11.89
N LEU A 10 24.63 17.71 11.08
CA LEU A 10 23.76 18.36 10.10
C LEU A 10 23.34 17.41 8.99
N VAL A 11 24.29 16.62 8.48
CA VAL A 11 24.01 15.58 7.46
C VAL A 11 23.08 14.51 8.03
N LEU A 12 23.32 14.03 9.26
CA LEU A 12 22.46 13.04 9.90
C LEU A 12 21.04 13.58 10.14
N ALA A 13 20.90 14.84 10.56
CA ALA A 13 19.61 15.48 10.74
C ALA A 13 18.85 15.63 9.41
N ALA A 14 19.55 16.02 8.33
CA ALA A 14 18.96 16.13 6.99
C ALA A 14 18.49 14.77 6.45
N VAL A 15 19.28 13.72 6.63
CA VAL A 15 18.92 12.35 6.24
C VAL A 15 17.70 11.87 7.05
N ALA A 16 17.69 12.08 8.37
CA ALA A 16 16.55 11.71 9.21
C ALA A 16 15.27 12.48 8.80
N ALA A 17 15.38 13.78 8.54
CA ALA A 17 14.26 14.61 8.07
C ALA A 17 13.74 14.13 6.71
N PHE A 18 14.63 13.75 5.80
CA PHE A 18 14.27 13.17 4.51
C PHE A 18 13.49 11.85 4.66
N PHE A 19 13.94 10.95 5.53
CA PHE A 19 13.22 9.71 5.82
C PHE A 19 11.85 9.94 6.47
N VAL A 20 11.74 10.91 7.39
CA VAL A 20 10.46 11.29 8.00
C VAL A 20 9.52 11.85 6.94
N LEU A 21 10.01 12.74 6.08
CA LEU A 21 9.22 13.36 5.02
C LEU A 21 8.75 12.30 4.00
N GLN A 22 9.62 11.38 3.58
CA GLN A 22 9.24 10.24 2.75
C GLN A 22 8.13 9.41 3.41
N ARG A 23 8.22 9.14 4.72
CA ARG A 23 7.21 8.36 5.44
C ARG A 23 5.87 9.09 5.54
N VAL A 24 5.88 10.41 5.69
CA VAL A 24 4.68 11.25 5.70
C VAL A 24 4.04 11.29 4.31
N VAL A 25 4.84 11.50 3.26
CA VAL A 25 4.37 11.49 1.87
C VAL A 25 3.76 10.14 1.50
N VAL A 26 4.40 9.03 1.90
CA VAL A 26 3.83 7.68 1.71
C VAL A 26 2.53 7.50 2.50
N ARG A 27 2.40 8.05 3.71
CA ARG A 27 1.13 8.01 4.47
C ARG A 27 0.03 8.84 3.83
N THR A 28 0.34 10.02 3.29
CA THR A 28 -0.65 10.88 2.63
C THR A 28 -1.03 10.37 1.23
N LEU A 29 -0.10 9.73 0.52
CA LEU A 29 -0.36 9.06 -0.75
C LEU A 29 -1.02 7.70 -0.56
N ALA A 30 -0.85 7.05 0.59
CA ALA A 30 -1.62 5.89 1.04
C ALA A 30 -3.08 6.26 1.39
N GLY A 31 -3.78 6.91 0.46
CA GLY A 31 -5.01 6.34 -0.09
C GLY A 31 -6.24 6.20 0.82
N GLU A 32 -6.26 6.70 2.06
CA GLU A 32 -7.43 6.49 2.93
C GLU A 32 -8.72 7.10 2.35
N GLY A 33 -8.65 8.20 1.60
CA GLY A 33 -9.82 8.78 0.93
C GLY A 33 -10.15 8.18 -0.44
N LYS A 34 -9.14 7.79 -1.22
CA LYS A 34 -9.31 7.36 -2.62
C LYS A 34 -9.60 5.87 -2.75
N ALA A 35 -8.88 5.03 -2.01
CA ALA A 35 -9.18 3.59 -1.97
C ALA A 35 -10.57 3.32 -1.38
N GLU A 36 -11.04 4.17 -0.47
CA GLU A 36 -12.39 4.10 0.08
C GLU A 36 -13.46 4.51 -0.94
N ALA A 37 -13.18 5.50 -1.80
CA ALA A 37 -14.06 5.86 -2.91
C ALA A 37 -14.16 4.72 -3.95
N VAL A 38 -13.04 4.11 -4.32
CA VAL A 38 -13.01 2.93 -5.22
C VAL A 38 -13.68 1.72 -4.56
N ARG A 39 -13.53 1.51 -3.25
CA ARG A 39 -14.25 0.45 -2.54
C ARG A 39 -15.77 0.63 -2.56
N ARG A 40 -16.27 1.88 -2.58
CA ARG A 40 -17.72 2.15 -2.63
C ARG A 40 -18.29 2.16 -4.05
N ARG A 41 -17.55 2.69 -5.02
CA ARG A 41 -18.06 2.95 -6.39
C ARG A 41 -17.42 2.12 -7.49
N GLY A 42 -16.28 1.48 -7.21
CA GLY A 42 -15.56 0.66 -8.18
C GLY A 42 -16.31 -0.60 -8.58
N GLU A 43 -16.06 -1.04 -9.80
CA GLU A 43 -16.61 -2.26 -10.37
C GLU A 43 -15.95 -3.48 -9.70
N PRO A 44 -16.72 -4.52 -9.32
CA PRO A 44 -16.15 -5.75 -8.77
C PRO A 44 -15.28 -6.46 -9.80
N ALA A 45 -14.07 -6.83 -9.39
CA ALA A 45 -13.09 -7.50 -10.22
C ALA A 45 -12.28 -8.51 -9.40
N THR A 46 -11.47 -9.31 -10.08
CA THR A 46 -10.56 -10.28 -9.44
C THR A 46 -9.12 -9.90 -9.73
N ALA A 47 -8.22 -10.21 -8.78
CA ALA A 47 -6.80 -10.01 -8.99
C ALA A 47 -6.00 -11.21 -8.47
N VAL A 48 -4.94 -11.57 -9.20
CA VAL A 48 -3.94 -12.54 -8.74
C VAL A 48 -2.82 -11.78 -8.07
N VAL A 49 -2.46 -12.21 -6.86
CA VAL A 49 -1.31 -11.66 -6.13
C VAL A 49 -0.03 -12.18 -6.79
N LEU A 50 0.80 -11.27 -7.31
CA LEU A 50 2.10 -11.59 -7.88
C LEU A 50 3.21 -11.54 -6.83
N ASP A 51 3.17 -10.54 -5.96
CA ASP A 51 4.16 -10.36 -4.90
C ASP A 51 3.52 -9.69 -3.68
N THR A 52 4.08 -10.01 -2.51
CA THR A 52 3.59 -9.56 -1.21
C THR A 52 4.77 -9.14 -0.35
N TYR A 53 4.80 -7.85 -0.01
CA TYR A 53 5.87 -7.26 0.77
C TYR A 53 5.32 -6.58 2.03
N ASP A 54 5.76 -7.05 3.19
CA ASP A 54 5.47 -6.40 4.46
C ASP A 54 6.31 -5.12 4.59
N THR A 55 5.65 -3.96 4.67
CA THR A 55 6.34 -2.66 4.77
C THR A 55 6.93 -2.38 6.16
N GLY A 56 6.71 -3.25 7.15
CA GLY A 56 7.06 -3.03 8.55
C GLY A 56 6.21 -1.97 9.26
N ASN A 57 5.35 -1.24 8.53
CA ASN A 57 4.45 -0.23 9.09
C ASN A 57 3.12 -0.83 9.50
N ARG A 58 2.57 -0.34 10.62
CA ARG A 58 1.32 -0.84 11.23
C ARG A 58 0.30 0.31 11.30
N VAL A 59 -0.98 -0.01 11.14
CA VAL A 59 -2.11 0.92 11.28
C VAL A 59 -3.07 0.39 12.33
N ALA A 60 -3.65 1.28 13.14
CA ALA A 60 -4.59 0.94 14.21
C ALA A 60 -4.08 -0.18 15.13
N ARG A 61 -2.77 -0.14 15.45
CA ARG A 61 -2.04 -1.01 16.38
C ARG A 61 -1.91 -2.50 15.97
N TYR A 62 -2.77 -3.02 15.08
CA TYR A 62 -2.81 -4.45 14.73
C TYR A 62 -2.69 -4.76 13.24
N PHE A 63 -3.10 -3.85 12.34
CA PHE A 63 -3.06 -4.12 10.91
C PHE A 63 -1.66 -3.87 10.34
N ILE A 64 -1.21 -4.78 9.48
CA ILE A 64 0.09 -4.70 8.79
C ILE A 64 -0.15 -4.00 7.46
N LEU A 65 0.57 -2.90 7.20
CA LEU A 65 0.58 -2.29 5.88
C LEU A 65 1.41 -3.18 4.95
N THR A 66 0.72 -3.86 4.06
CA THR A 66 1.33 -4.77 3.09
C THR A 66 1.24 -4.15 1.71
N ARG A 67 2.36 -4.13 1.01
CA ARG A 67 2.43 -3.78 -0.41
C ARG A 67 2.17 -5.06 -1.20
N LEU A 68 1.16 -5.02 -2.05
CA LEU A 68 0.77 -6.10 -2.94
C LEU A 68 1.01 -5.68 -4.38
N THR A 69 1.70 -6.51 -5.14
CA THR A 69 1.73 -6.42 -6.60
C THR A 69 0.66 -7.35 -7.13
N LEU A 70 -0.28 -6.81 -7.90
CA LEU A 70 -1.49 -7.50 -8.33
C LEU A 70 -1.57 -7.50 -9.85
N ARG A 71 -1.96 -8.64 -10.43
CA ARG A 71 -2.47 -8.72 -11.79
C ARG A 71 -3.98 -8.73 -11.73
N VAL A 72 -4.60 -7.64 -12.15
CA VAL A 72 -6.03 -7.40 -12.05
C VAL A 72 -6.68 -7.80 -13.35
N GLU A 73 -7.79 -8.53 -13.26
CA GLU A 73 -8.66 -8.89 -14.36
C GLU A 73 -9.98 -8.13 -14.19
N SER A 74 -10.21 -7.18 -15.10
CA SER A 74 -11.40 -6.32 -15.12
C SER A 74 -12.14 -6.47 -16.45
N SER A 75 -13.37 -5.98 -16.50
CA SER A 75 -14.20 -5.88 -17.72
C SER A 75 -13.47 -5.16 -18.86
N THR A 76 -12.55 -4.24 -18.55
CA THR A 76 -11.76 -3.47 -19.53
C THR A 76 -10.45 -4.14 -19.94
N GLY A 77 -10.13 -5.33 -19.42
CA GLY A 77 -8.90 -6.06 -19.69
C GLY A 77 -8.04 -6.32 -18.45
N SER A 78 -6.85 -6.87 -18.66
CA SER A 78 -5.90 -7.18 -17.59
C SER A 78 -4.77 -6.16 -17.48
N PHE A 79 -4.38 -5.83 -16.25
CA PHE A 79 -3.25 -4.93 -15.99
C PHE A 79 -2.57 -5.25 -14.66
N GLU A 80 -1.30 -4.84 -14.54
CA GLU A 80 -0.54 -4.97 -13.30
C GLU A 80 -0.51 -3.66 -12.54
N THR A 81 -0.62 -3.74 -11.21
CA THR A 81 -0.58 -2.57 -10.34
C THR A 81 -0.03 -2.93 -8.96
N THR A 82 0.46 -1.93 -8.24
CA THR A 82 0.94 -2.08 -6.87
C THR A 82 0.05 -1.27 -5.94
N VAL A 83 -0.50 -1.93 -4.91
CA VAL A 83 -1.34 -1.30 -3.90
C VAL A 83 -0.75 -1.51 -2.51
N THR A 84 -0.84 -0.50 -1.66
CA THR A 84 -0.52 -0.66 -0.22
C THR A 84 -1.82 -0.66 0.55
N THR A 85 -2.11 -1.77 1.24
CA THR A 85 -3.35 -1.92 2.00
C THR A 85 -3.07 -2.43 3.41
N PRO A 86 -3.82 -1.98 4.43
CA PRO A 86 -3.80 -2.62 5.73
C PRO A 86 -4.40 -4.03 5.61
N ILE A 87 -3.67 -5.04 6.09
CA ILE A 87 -4.08 -6.44 6.14
C ILE A 87 -4.05 -6.91 7.58
N SER A 88 -5.07 -7.66 7.99
CA SER A 88 -5.08 -8.28 9.30
C SER A 88 -4.04 -9.40 9.36
N PRO A 89 -3.22 -9.52 10.43
CA PRO A 89 -2.21 -10.58 10.55
C PRO A 89 -2.78 -11.98 10.32
N VAL A 90 -3.99 -12.25 10.80
CA VAL A 90 -4.65 -13.56 10.64
C VAL A 90 -5.10 -13.85 9.21
N LYS A 91 -5.20 -12.83 8.35
CA LYS A 91 -5.57 -12.98 6.93
C LYS A 91 -4.36 -12.93 6.00
N GLN A 92 -3.13 -12.76 6.50
CA GLN A 92 -1.94 -12.62 5.63
C GLN A 92 -1.79 -13.76 4.63
N ALA A 93 -2.07 -14.99 5.04
CA ALA A 93 -1.97 -16.17 4.17
C ALA A 93 -2.93 -16.13 2.96
N GLU A 94 -4.04 -15.38 3.05
CA GLU A 94 -4.96 -15.19 1.93
C GLU A 94 -4.36 -14.32 0.81
N PHE A 95 -3.34 -13.51 1.14
CA PHE A 95 -2.64 -12.59 0.25
C PHE A 95 -1.24 -13.08 -0.11
N SER A 96 -0.97 -14.38 -0.03
CA SER A 96 0.28 -14.95 -0.53
C SER A 96 0.33 -14.89 -2.07
N PRO A 97 1.53 -14.83 -2.68
CA PRO A 97 1.67 -14.94 -4.13
C PRO A 97 0.95 -16.16 -4.72
N GLY A 98 0.33 -15.98 -5.89
CA GLY A 98 -0.49 -16.97 -6.57
C GLY A 98 -1.94 -17.07 -6.10
N ARG A 99 -2.34 -16.32 -5.05
CA ARG A 99 -3.73 -16.30 -4.58
C ARG A 99 -4.58 -15.34 -5.39
N THR A 100 -5.82 -15.74 -5.68
CA THR A 100 -6.83 -14.87 -6.28
C THR A 100 -7.64 -14.19 -5.19
N ILE A 101 -7.71 -12.86 -5.25
CA ILE A 101 -8.42 -12.01 -4.29
C ILE A 101 -9.49 -11.17 -5.00
N LYS A 102 -10.51 -10.76 -4.23
CA LYS A 102 -11.54 -9.84 -4.70
C LYS A 102 -11.05 -8.41 -4.57
N VAL A 103 -11.18 -7.65 -5.64
CA VAL A 103 -10.81 -6.24 -5.69
C VAL A 103 -11.94 -5.42 -6.29
N ARG A 104 -11.88 -4.11 -6.08
CA ARG A 104 -12.71 -3.14 -6.78
C ARG A 104 -11.82 -2.25 -7.61
N VAL A 105 -12.25 -1.98 -8.83
CA VAL A 105 -11.49 -1.20 -9.81
C VAL A 105 -12.31 0.01 -10.23
N ASP A 106 -11.68 1.18 -10.26
CA ASP A 106 -12.22 2.32 -10.98
C ASP A 106 -11.80 2.21 -12.45
N THR A 107 -12.77 2.00 -13.34
CA THR A 107 -12.52 1.79 -14.77
C THR A 107 -12.06 3.06 -15.50
N GLY A 108 -12.25 4.24 -14.92
CA GLY A 108 -11.76 5.51 -15.48
C GLY A 108 -10.29 5.80 -15.13
N THR A 109 -9.84 5.39 -13.95
CA THR A 109 -8.49 5.71 -13.44
C THR A 109 -7.57 4.50 -13.29
N ARG A 110 -8.10 3.27 -13.44
CA ARG A 110 -7.44 1.99 -13.14
C ARG A 110 -6.93 1.90 -11.69
N GLU A 111 -7.50 2.69 -10.79
CA GLU A 111 -7.23 2.58 -9.36
C GLU A 111 -7.88 1.31 -8.80
N VAL A 112 -7.19 0.65 -7.86
CA VAL A 112 -7.61 -0.65 -7.33
C VAL A 112 -7.63 -0.62 -5.81
N ALA A 113 -8.74 -1.08 -5.24
CA ALA A 113 -8.92 -1.25 -3.82
C ALA A 113 -9.20 -2.72 -3.51
N VAL A 114 -8.54 -3.26 -2.48
CA VAL A 114 -8.84 -4.61 -2.03
C VAL A 114 -10.20 -4.63 -1.32
N ASP A 115 -11.08 -5.51 -1.76
CA ASP A 115 -12.43 -5.69 -1.19
C ASP A 115 -12.32 -6.55 0.07
N GLN A 116 -12.01 -5.89 1.19
CA GLN A 116 -12.04 -6.51 2.51
C GLN A 116 -13.20 -5.93 3.30
N ALA A 117 -14.08 -6.80 3.79
CA ALA A 117 -14.96 -6.44 4.89
C ALA A 117 -14.07 -6.15 6.12
N ARG A 118 -13.90 -4.87 6.48
CA ARG A 118 -13.38 -4.48 7.79
C ARG A 118 -14.45 -4.90 8.79
N ARG A 119 -14.20 -5.99 9.51
CA ARG A 119 -15.00 -6.41 10.65
C ARG A 119 -14.17 -6.23 11.91
#